data_AF-S8G7C5-F1
#
_entry.id   AF-S8G7C5-F1
#
_cell.length_a   1.000
_cell.length_b   1.000
_cell.length_c   1.000
_cell.angle_alpha   90.00
_cell.angle_beta   90.00
_cell.angle_gamma   90.00
#
_symmetry.space_group_name_H-M   'P 1'
#
loop_
_entity.id
_entity.type
_entity.pdbx_description
1 polymer ?
#
loop_
_entity_poly.entity_id
_entity_poly.type
_entity_poly.pdbx_seq_one_letter_code
_entity_poly.pdbx_strand_id
1 'polypeptide(L)'
;MSRGSPCADGGSSSSGHANEVPQEYRAEVERIFFEFLNSICLNLEATDAKGEPIHQTLMAKKMQRLDESPDFRPFKFRIQAFTNAFLEELARQGYPEEKIPMKKIRNFLWNQPYISRFNEDGKKSKSKGNHIWHVDAKKTDGGWMFRPFKRRLAGTPPGVAYVGLRWTWAPRIWDPQASRTNMLVNYSSPSLPSWLSWKDEVLSGIPTPDAQNCDVTVEARFVQEGKEEFLSHTVRVTIAPMASVDSTFTPSRRPSLVGDIQNPRRVMSDTVVAQSNPPRSVATRMLRAQTTLAPAAPVVAPDSQVVQVLTSAAQRVAQEAQSQVVASPNDVGPELQALAKQQHVLTVTAQAINSKMAAEAQDGTSQSNALTAAAQQVVLQAARQVAADRTVAAVSAGIPPSQSPASQVTVKDVSVATQSAVAQAVDMVGPLSSEVDVLMTASSLLQQQTQ
;
A
#
# COMPACT_ATOMS: atom_id res chain seq x y z
N MET A 1 -53.33 30.77 27.24
CA MET A 1 -52.07 30.10 26.84
C MET A 1 -52.39 29.18 25.69
N SER A 2 -51.87 29.50 24.50
CA SER A 2 -51.76 28.68 23.28
C SER A 2 -51.53 29.65 22.13
N ARG A 3 -50.26 29.84 21.74
CA ARG A 3 -49.87 30.61 20.54
C ARG A 3 -49.54 29.58 19.45
N GLY A 4 -50.44 29.43 18.49
CA GLY A 4 -50.12 28.86 17.19
C GLY A 4 -49.40 29.92 16.36
N SER A 5 -48.21 29.57 15.86
CA SER A 5 -47.44 30.39 14.93
C SER A 5 -47.97 30.21 13.50
N PRO A 6 -48.12 31.29 12.72
CA PRO A 6 -48.54 31.20 11.33
C PRO A 6 -47.35 30.85 10.42
N CYS A 7 -47.64 30.01 9.42
CA CYS A 7 -46.77 29.70 8.29
C CYS A 7 -46.47 30.97 7.49
N ALA A 8 -45.20 31.22 7.18
CA ALA A 8 -44.78 32.18 6.17
C ALA A 8 -44.25 31.39 4.97
N ASP A 9 -45.05 31.38 3.91
CA ASP A 9 -44.68 31.01 2.56
C ASP A 9 -43.94 32.19 1.89
N GLY A 10 -43.02 31.87 0.97
CA GLY A 10 -42.47 32.84 0.02
C GLY A 10 -41.08 33.44 0.34
N GLY A 11 -40.08 32.99 -0.41
CA GLY A 11 -39.00 33.85 -0.89
C GLY A 11 -37.60 33.60 -0.32
N SER A 12 -36.78 32.85 -1.05
CA SER A 12 -35.67 33.43 -1.83
C SER A 12 -34.58 32.38 -2.12
N SER A 13 -34.78 31.61 -3.19
CA SER A 13 -33.73 30.81 -3.85
C SER A 13 -32.81 31.69 -4.72
N SER A 14 -32.44 32.89 -4.25
CA SER A 14 -31.62 33.86 -5.00
C SER A 14 -30.27 34.20 -4.35
N SER A 15 -29.89 33.52 -3.26
CA SER A 15 -28.67 33.80 -2.50
C SER A 15 -27.42 33.04 -2.99
N GLY A 16 -27.55 32.15 -3.99
CA GLY A 16 -26.42 31.41 -4.58
C GLY A 16 -25.55 32.24 -5.53
N HIS A 17 -26.16 33.15 -6.31
CA HIS A 17 -25.46 33.88 -7.37
C HIS A 17 -24.65 35.10 -6.89
N ALA A 18 -24.86 35.57 -5.66
CA ALA A 18 -24.21 36.79 -5.17
C ALA A 18 -22.68 36.63 -4.98
N ASN A 19 -22.19 35.41 -4.75
CA ASN A 19 -20.76 35.13 -4.55
C ASN A 19 -20.08 34.53 -5.80
N GLU A 20 -20.75 34.44 -6.94
CA GLU A 20 -20.18 33.91 -8.17
C GLU A 20 -19.46 35.01 -8.97
N VAL A 21 -18.44 34.60 -9.72
CA VAL A 21 -17.78 35.48 -10.71
C VAL A 21 -18.84 35.92 -11.72
N PRO A 22 -18.93 37.23 -12.05
CA PRO A 22 -19.90 37.71 -13.02
C PRO A 22 -19.82 36.94 -14.34
N GLN A 23 -20.96 36.63 -14.92
CA GLN A 23 -21.06 35.74 -16.09
C GLN A 23 -20.24 36.25 -17.27
N GLU A 24 -20.18 37.58 -17.43
CA GLU A 24 -19.40 38.30 -18.44
C GLU A 24 -17.88 38.08 -18.33
N TYR A 25 -17.38 37.74 -17.13
CA TYR A 25 -15.95 37.50 -16.88
C TYR A 25 -15.62 36.02 -16.68
N ARG A 26 -16.62 35.16 -16.54
CA ARG A 26 -16.42 33.75 -16.18
C ARG A 26 -15.53 33.00 -17.16
N ALA A 27 -15.81 33.12 -18.47
CA ALA A 27 -15.04 32.42 -19.51
C ALA A 27 -13.57 32.88 -19.52
N GLU A 28 -13.34 34.16 -19.26
CA GLU A 28 -12.00 34.72 -19.23
C GLU A 28 -11.23 34.31 -17.98
N VAL A 29 -11.88 34.34 -16.80
CA VAL A 29 -11.27 33.84 -15.56
C VAL A 29 -10.91 32.36 -15.68
N GLU A 30 -11.73 31.56 -16.37
CA GLU A 30 -11.45 30.15 -16.66
C GLU A 30 -10.26 29.98 -17.62
N ARG A 31 -10.19 30.78 -18.70
CA ARG A 31 -9.03 30.81 -19.61
C ARG A 31 -7.74 31.14 -18.84
N ILE A 32 -7.77 32.23 -18.06
CA ILE A 32 -6.62 32.69 -17.26
C ILE A 32 -6.24 31.63 -16.22
N PHE A 33 -7.20 30.94 -15.62
CA PHE A 33 -6.93 29.85 -14.68
C PHE A 33 -6.12 28.72 -15.29
N PHE A 34 -6.45 28.26 -16.51
CA PHE A 34 -5.68 27.20 -17.16
C PHE A 34 -4.32 27.66 -17.68
N GLU A 35 -4.20 28.92 -18.12
CA GLU A 35 -2.91 29.51 -18.48
C GLU A 35 -2.00 29.64 -17.25
N PHE A 36 -2.56 30.13 -16.14
CA PHE A 36 -1.88 30.21 -14.86
C PHE A 36 -1.43 28.83 -14.38
N LEU A 37 -2.31 27.82 -14.41
CA LEU A 37 -1.97 26.45 -14.06
C LEU A 37 -0.84 25.88 -14.94
N ASN A 38 -0.89 26.10 -16.25
CA ASN A 38 0.18 25.69 -17.15
C ASN A 38 1.51 26.35 -16.77
N SER A 39 1.49 27.67 -16.56
CA SER A 39 2.67 28.47 -16.21
C SER A 39 3.32 27.98 -14.91
N ILE A 40 2.55 27.80 -13.84
CA ILE A 40 3.11 27.32 -12.56
C ILE A 40 3.54 25.86 -12.64
N CYS A 41 2.84 24.99 -13.38
CA CYS A 41 3.29 23.60 -13.53
C CYS A 41 4.58 23.48 -14.37
N LEU A 42 4.88 24.47 -15.23
CA LEU A 42 6.17 24.58 -15.92
C LEU A 42 7.27 25.19 -15.02
N ASN A 43 6.90 26.12 -14.13
CA ASN A 43 7.81 26.77 -13.20
C ASN A 43 7.60 26.29 -11.75
N LEU A 44 8.29 25.21 -11.39
CA LEU A 44 8.20 24.60 -10.05
C LEU A 44 8.72 25.51 -8.92
N GLU A 45 9.54 26.51 -9.26
CA GLU A 45 10.07 27.50 -8.32
C GLU A 45 9.18 28.76 -8.24
N ALA A 46 7.97 28.72 -8.82
CA ALA A 46 7.06 29.86 -8.78
C ALA A 46 6.71 30.27 -7.34
N THR A 47 6.81 31.58 -7.07
CA THR A 47 6.47 32.23 -5.81
C THR A 47 5.34 33.23 -6.00
N ASP A 48 4.64 33.61 -4.93
CA ASP A 48 3.77 34.79 -4.93
C ASP A 48 4.59 36.09 -4.80
N ALA A 49 3.95 37.27 -4.85
CA ALA A 49 4.65 38.56 -4.70
C ALA A 49 5.33 38.75 -3.33
N LYS A 50 5.04 37.92 -2.34
CA LYS A 50 5.68 37.94 -1.02
C LYS A 50 6.90 37.01 -0.95
N GLY A 51 7.20 36.31 -2.04
CA GLY A 51 8.28 35.32 -2.11
C GLY A 51 7.89 33.96 -1.53
N GLU A 52 6.61 33.72 -1.21
CA GLU A 52 6.17 32.43 -0.70
C GLU A 52 6.05 31.43 -1.85
N PRO A 53 6.65 30.23 -1.75
CA PRO A 53 6.59 29.24 -2.81
C PRO A 53 5.16 28.72 -2.99
N ILE A 54 4.68 28.71 -4.23
CA ILE A 54 3.35 28.21 -4.59
C ILE A 54 3.31 26.68 -4.47
N HIS A 55 4.37 26.01 -4.92
CA HIS A 55 4.52 24.57 -4.81
C HIS A 55 4.84 24.16 -3.38
N GLN A 56 4.17 23.13 -2.90
CA GLN A 56 4.57 22.48 -1.67
C GLN A 56 5.84 21.66 -1.96
N THR A 57 7.00 22.15 -1.49
CA THR A 57 8.36 21.58 -1.62
C THR A 57 8.36 20.11 -2.05
N LEU A 58 8.55 19.88 -3.35
CA LEU A 58 8.70 18.55 -3.92
C LEU A 58 10.17 18.12 -3.76
N MET A 59 10.41 16.87 -3.37
CA MET A 59 11.77 16.31 -3.37
C MET A 59 12.27 16.22 -4.80
N ALA A 60 13.52 16.57 -5.07
CA ALA A 60 14.14 16.52 -6.40
C ALA A 60 13.94 15.17 -7.13
N LYS A 61 13.95 14.05 -6.39
CA LYS A 61 13.69 12.71 -6.91
C LYS A 61 12.27 12.50 -7.47
N LYS A 62 11.28 13.27 -6.99
CA LYS A 62 9.91 13.27 -7.54
C LYS A 62 9.78 14.18 -8.76
N MET A 63 10.67 15.16 -8.94
CA MET A 63 10.71 16.04 -10.13
C MET A 63 11.14 15.27 -11.38
N GLN A 64 12.18 14.44 -11.29
CA GLN A 64 12.72 13.69 -12.44
C GLN A 64 11.71 12.68 -13.02
N ARG A 65 10.88 12.06 -12.16
CA ARG A 65 9.82 11.11 -12.57
C ARG A 65 8.58 11.77 -13.18
N LEU A 66 8.44 13.09 -13.07
CA LEU A 66 7.26 13.81 -13.60
C LEU A 66 7.33 13.95 -15.12
N ASP A 67 8.53 14.14 -15.66
CA ASP A 67 8.80 14.28 -17.09
C ASP A 67 8.72 12.95 -17.86
N GLU A 68 8.96 11.82 -17.19
CA GLU A 68 9.02 10.48 -17.82
C GLU A 68 7.68 9.72 -17.79
N SER A 69 6.67 10.23 -17.08
CA SER A 69 5.44 9.49 -16.80
C SER A 69 4.32 9.82 -17.81
N PRO A 70 3.79 8.85 -18.57
CA PRO A 70 2.67 9.07 -19.51
C PRO A 70 1.30 9.21 -18.82
N ASP A 71 1.26 9.19 -17.49
CA ASP A 71 0.04 9.20 -16.67
C ASP A 71 -0.06 10.47 -15.81
N PHE A 72 -1.27 10.80 -15.38
CA PHE A 72 -1.56 11.96 -14.54
C PHE A 72 -0.87 11.88 -13.19
N ARG A 73 -0.25 12.99 -12.78
CA ARG A 73 0.44 13.13 -11.50
C ARG A 73 -0.13 14.31 -10.71
N PRO A 74 -0.26 14.17 -9.37
CA PRO A 74 -0.78 15.24 -8.54
C PRO A 74 0.31 16.28 -8.24
N PHE A 75 0.09 17.51 -8.66
CA PHE A 75 0.77 18.70 -8.16
C PHE A 75 0.18 19.11 -6.81
N LYS A 76 1.02 19.61 -5.91
CA LYS A 76 0.62 20.04 -4.57
C LYS A 76 0.90 21.53 -4.41
N PHE A 77 -0.15 22.31 -4.20
CA PHE A 77 -0.06 23.76 -4.08
C PHE A 77 -0.41 24.23 -2.67
N ARG A 78 0.36 25.19 -2.15
CA ARG A 78 0.01 25.91 -0.92
C ARG A 78 -1.14 26.87 -1.23
N ILE A 79 -2.28 26.69 -0.56
CA ILE A 79 -3.53 27.37 -0.90
C ILE A 79 -3.38 28.90 -0.91
N GLN A 80 -2.69 29.45 0.09
CA GLN A 80 -2.53 30.90 0.24
C GLN A 80 -1.69 31.49 -0.89
N ALA A 81 -0.47 30.98 -1.10
CA ALA A 81 0.42 31.45 -2.16
C ALA A 81 -0.20 31.29 -3.56
N PHE A 82 -0.85 30.14 -3.81
CA PHE A 82 -1.58 29.91 -5.06
C PHE A 82 -2.68 30.95 -5.29
N THR A 83 -3.48 31.25 -4.26
CA THR A 83 -4.58 32.22 -4.36
C THR A 83 -4.06 33.62 -4.62
N ASN A 84 -2.99 34.04 -3.94
CA ASN A 84 -2.38 35.36 -4.13
C ASN A 84 -1.83 35.50 -5.56
N ALA A 85 -1.01 34.54 -6.00
CA ALA A 85 -0.43 34.55 -7.33
C ALA A 85 -1.48 34.52 -8.45
N PHE A 86 -2.61 33.82 -8.25
CA PHE A 86 -3.70 33.85 -9.23
C PHE A 86 -4.41 35.21 -9.29
N LEU A 87 -4.61 35.88 -8.15
CA LEU A 87 -5.18 37.23 -8.11
C LEU A 87 -4.25 38.24 -8.81
N GLU A 88 -2.93 38.10 -8.63
CA GLU A 88 -1.93 38.91 -9.32
C GLU A 88 -1.99 38.69 -10.83
N GLU A 89 -2.10 37.44 -11.27
CA GLU A 89 -2.23 37.10 -12.69
C GLU A 89 -3.52 37.66 -13.31
N LEU A 90 -4.64 37.60 -12.59
CA LEU A 90 -5.89 38.26 -13.01
C LEU A 90 -5.72 39.77 -13.15
N ALA A 91 -5.09 40.42 -12.16
CA ALA A 91 -4.82 41.86 -12.21
C ALA A 91 -3.91 42.23 -13.39
N ARG A 92 -2.87 41.42 -13.66
CA ARG A 92 -1.95 41.59 -14.80
C ARG A 92 -2.67 41.51 -16.14
N GLN A 93 -3.67 40.64 -16.26
CA GLN A 93 -4.50 40.51 -17.46
C GLN A 93 -5.69 41.48 -17.51
N GLY A 94 -5.75 42.47 -16.61
CA GLY A 94 -6.74 43.55 -16.66
C GLY A 94 -8.04 43.28 -15.88
N TYR A 95 -8.03 42.29 -14.99
CA TYR A 95 -9.14 41.95 -14.08
C TYR A 95 -8.73 42.14 -12.61
N PRO A 96 -8.44 43.38 -12.18
CA PRO A 96 -8.06 43.65 -10.80
C PRO A 96 -9.27 43.55 -9.85
N GLU A 97 -9.02 43.70 -8.54
CA GLU A 97 -10.03 43.51 -7.48
C GLU A 97 -11.25 44.45 -7.64
N GLU A 98 -11.09 45.62 -8.25
CA GLU A 98 -12.17 46.56 -8.51
C GLU A 98 -13.19 46.01 -9.52
N LYS A 99 -12.74 45.18 -10.48
CA LYS A 99 -13.62 44.52 -11.47
C LYS A 99 -14.20 43.23 -10.92
N ILE A 100 -13.36 42.40 -10.31
CA ILE A 100 -13.77 41.11 -9.76
C ILE A 100 -13.34 41.04 -8.30
N PRO A 101 -14.27 41.25 -7.35
CA PRO A 101 -13.96 41.18 -5.93
C PRO A 101 -13.26 39.88 -5.56
N MET A 102 -12.19 39.97 -4.77
CA MET A 102 -11.38 38.81 -4.37
C MET A 102 -12.20 37.68 -3.74
N LYS A 103 -13.28 38.00 -3.02
CA LYS A 103 -14.21 37.00 -2.44
C LYS A 103 -14.81 36.08 -3.51
N LYS A 104 -15.15 36.63 -4.68
CA LYS A 104 -15.70 35.87 -5.81
C LYS A 104 -14.66 34.97 -6.44
N ILE A 105 -13.41 35.44 -6.56
CA ILE A 105 -12.30 34.61 -7.04
C ILE A 105 -11.98 33.46 -6.07
N ARG A 106 -11.97 33.72 -4.76
CA ARG A 106 -11.81 32.64 -3.77
C ARG A 106 -12.92 31.59 -3.88
N ASN A 107 -14.17 32.04 -4.08
CA ASN A 107 -15.30 31.13 -4.31
C ASN A 107 -15.16 30.36 -5.63
N PHE A 108 -14.75 31.03 -6.71
CA PHE A 108 -14.44 30.38 -8.00
C PHE A 108 -13.41 29.28 -7.83
N LEU A 109 -12.27 29.59 -7.18
CA LEU A 109 -11.23 28.62 -6.90
C LEU A 109 -11.80 27.48 -6.05
N TRP A 110 -12.54 27.79 -4.98
CA TRP A 110 -13.18 26.81 -4.08
C TRP A 110 -14.08 25.80 -4.81
N ASN A 111 -14.75 26.23 -5.88
CA ASN A 111 -15.64 25.37 -6.65
C ASN A 111 -14.99 24.77 -7.90
N GLN A 112 -13.67 24.95 -8.10
CA GLN A 112 -12.98 24.39 -9.26
C GLN A 112 -12.90 22.86 -9.21
N PRO A 113 -13.44 22.15 -10.23
CA PRO A 113 -13.42 20.68 -10.27
C PRO A 113 -12.01 20.13 -10.49
N TYR A 114 -11.09 20.93 -11.02
CA TYR A 114 -9.68 20.57 -11.23
C TYR A 114 -8.83 20.65 -9.95
N ILE A 115 -9.41 21.04 -8.82
CA ILE A 115 -8.73 21.17 -7.54
C ILE A 115 -9.32 20.17 -6.54
N SER A 116 -8.52 19.23 -6.05
CA SER A 116 -8.89 18.36 -4.93
C SER A 116 -8.43 18.98 -3.60
N ARG A 117 -9.37 19.04 -2.64
CA ARG A 117 -9.22 19.69 -1.33
C ARG A 117 -9.15 18.70 -0.19
N PHE A 118 -9.77 17.54 -0.38
CA PHE A 118 -9.88 16.49 0.61
C PHE A 118 -9.13 15.25 0.16
N ASN A 119 -8.41 14.62 1.10
CA ASN A 119 -7.77 13.34 0.87
C ASN A 119 -8.80 12.20 0.80
N GLU A 120 -8.38 10.97 0.52
CA GLU A 120 -9.26 9.80 0.49
C GLU A 120 -9.98 9.54 1.83
N ASP A 121 -9.45 10.09 2.93
CA ASP A 121 -10.07 10.07 4.25
C ASP A 121 -11.08 11.20 4.47
N GLY A 122 -11.42 11.99 3.45
CA GLY A 122 -12.31 13.14 3.58
C GLY A 122 -11.82 14.21 4.56
N LYS A 123 -10.54 14.22 4.90
CA LYS A 123 -9.87 15.25 5.69
C LYS A 123 -9.29 16.28 4.74
N LYS A 124 -9.31 17.57 5.13
CA LYS A 124 -8.65 18.62 4.35
C LYS A 124 -7.18 18.23 4.14
N SER A 125 -6.74 18.26 2.89
CA SER A 125 -5.37 17.89 2.53
C SER A 125 -4.38 18.82 3.21
N LYS A 126 -3.41 18.23 3.89
CA LYS A 126 -2.33 18.95 4.58
C LYS A 126 -0.97 18.37 4.22
N SER A 127 0.06 19.21 4.24
CA SER A 127 1.45 18.80 4.15
C SER A 127 2.30 19.72 5.00
N LYS A 128 3.15 19.14 5.87
CA LYS A 128 4.01 19.88 6.81
C LYS A 128 3.23 20.97 7.60
N GLY A 129 2.04 20.63 8.09
CA GLY A 129 1.17 21.54 8.85
C GLY A 129 0.30 22.49 8.00
N ASN A 130 0.63 22.72 6.73
CA ASN A 130 -0.10 23.63 5.85
C ASN A 130 -1.20 22.93 5.07
N HIS A 131 -2.31 23.62 4.85
CA HIS A 131 -3.35 23.15 3.93
C HIS A 131 -2.88 23.28 2.49
N ILE A 132 -3.14 22.23 1.70
CA ILE A 132 -2.72 22.17 0.30
C ILE A 132 -3.88 21.77 -0.60
N TRP A 133 -3.76 22.14 -1.86
CA TRP A 133 -4.61 21.70 -2.95
C TRP A 133 -3.85 20.74 -3.85
N HIS A 134 -4.57 19.77 -4.40
CA HIS A 134 -4.05 18.84 -5.39
C HIS A 134 -4.63 19.16 -6.77
N VAL A 135 -3.79 19.11 -7.80
CA VAL A 135 -4.19 19.24 -9.20
C VAL A 135 -3.54 18.12 -9.98
N ASP A 136 -4.34 17.30 -10.67
CA ASP A 136 -3.80 16.23 -11.50
C ASP A 136 -3.46 16.77 -12.89
N ALA A 137 -2.20 16.62 -13.28
CA ALA A 137 -1.71 17.06 -14.56
C ALA A 137 -0.87 15.97 -15.25
N LYS A 138 -0.91 15.94 -16.58
CA LYS A 138 -0.10 15.07 -17.44
C LYS A 138 0.63 15.94 -18.45
N LYS A 139 1.93 15.71 -18.63
CA LYS A 139 2.74 16.43 -19.61
C LYS A 139 2.34 16.02 -21.04
N THR A 140 2.20 17.01 -21.92
CA THR A 140 1.92 16.85 -23.34
C THR A 140 2.80 17.79 -24.15
N ASP A 141 2.84 17.64 -25.47
CA ASP A 141 3.71 18.44 -26.36
C ASP A 141 3.43 19.95 -26.30
N GLY A 142 2.22 20.34 -25.89
CA GLY A 142 1.78 21.73 -25.76
C GLY A 142 1.73 22.27 -24.32
N GLY A 143 2.24 21.54 -23.33
CA GLY A 143 2.22 21.95 -21.92
C GLY A 143 1.65 20.88 -21.00
N TRP A 144 0.70 21.25 -20.15
CA TRP A 144 0.07 20.37 -19.17
C TRP A 144 -1.41 20.17 -19.50
N MET A 145 -1.82 18.92 -19.54
CA MET A 145 -3.21 18.52 -19.59
C MET A 145 -3.72 18.27 -18.17
N PHE A 146 -4.80 18.95 -17.78
CA PHE A 146 -5.42 18.80 -16.46
C PHE A 146 -6.67 17.93 -16.55
N ARG A 147 -6.97 17.17 -15.49
CA ARG A 147 -8.23 16.42 -15.39
C ARG A 147 -9.09 16.90 -14.22
N PRO A 148 -10.42 16.95 -14.38
CA PRO A 148 -11.30 17.23 -13.27
C PRO A 148 -11.30 16.05 -12.30
N PHE A 149 -11.31 16.34 -11.00
CA PHE A 149 -11.55 15.33 -9.99
C PHE A 149 -13.03 14.98 -9.95
N LYS A 150 -13.30 13.68 -9.89
CA LYS A 150 -14.66 13.13 -9.77
C LYS A 150 -14.75 12.30 -8.50
N ARG A 151 -15.95 12.25 -7.92
CA ARG A 151 -16.24 11.29 -6.85
C ARG A 151 -15.95 9.88 -7.34
N ARG A 152 -15.45 9.04 -6.44
CA ARG A 152 -15.18 7.62 -6.74
C ARG A 152 -15.27 6.78 -5.48
N LEU A 153 -15.34 5.46 -5.69
CA LEU A 153 -15.16 4.49 -4.62
C LEU A 153 -13.68 4.43 -4.24
N ALA A 154 -13.41 4.73 -2.98
CA ALA A 154 -12.12 4.67 -2.32
C ALA A 154 -12.07 3.49 -1.34
N GLY A 155 -10.85 3.23 -0.84
CA GLY A 155 -10.50 1.95 -0.23
C GLY A 155 -10.13 0.98 -1.33
N THR A 156 -8.83 0.75 -1.54
CA THR A 156 -8.34 -0.16 -2.58
C THR A 156 -8.77 -1.60 -2.23
N PRO A 157 -9.56 -2.27 -3.06
CA PRO A 157 -9.92 -3.66 -2.83
C PRO A 157 -8.68 -4.57 -2.94
N PRO A 158 -8.54 -5.61 -2.10
CA PRO A 158 -7.47 -6.59 -2.28
C PRO A 158 -7.67 -7.34 -3.61
N GLY A 159 -6.69 -7.26 -4.53
CA GLY A 159 -6.78 -7.93 -5.84
C GLY A 159 -6.61 -9.44 -5.80
N VAL A 160 -6.29 -10.03 -4.64
CA VAL A 160 -6.03 -11.46 -4.48
C VAL A 160 -6.84 -11.99 -3.30
N ALA A 161 -7.50 -13.14 -3.48
CA ALA A 161 -8.17 -13.88 -2.43
C ALA A 161 -7.56 -15.30 -2.33
N TYR A 162 -7.17 -15.70 -1.12
CA TYR A 162 -6.56 -17.00 -0.88
C TYR A 162 -7.62 -18.01 -0.44
N VAL A 163 -7.62 -19.20 -1.05
CA VAL A 163 -8.53 -20.30 -0.69
C VAL A 163 -8.44 -20.58 0.80
N GLY A 164 -9.58 -20.57 1.48
CA GLY A 164 -9.69 -20.80 2.92
C GLY A 164 -9.34 -19.60 3.83
N LEU A 165 -8.91 -18.46 3.28
CA LEU A 165 -8.71 -17.23 4.05
C LEU A 165 -9.83 -16.21 3.78
N ARG A 166 -10.16 -15.41 4.79
CA ARG A 166 -11.16 -14.35 4.66
C ARG A 166 -10.62 -13.21 3.80
N TRP A 167 -11.30 -12.93 2.71
CA TRP A 167 -11.17 -11.71 1.93
C TRP A 167 -12.18 -10.69 2.45
N THR A 168 -11.78 -9.42 2.50
CA THR A 168 -12.66 -8.33 2.96
C THR A 168 -12.33 -7.02 2.25
N TRP A 169 -13.36 -6.25 1.96
CA TRP A 169 -13.24 -4.90 1.44
C TRP A 169 -14.38 -4.03 1.95
N ALA A 170 -14.02 -2.86 2.49
CA ALA A 170 -14.96 -1.83 2.96
C ALA A 170 -14.83 -0.60 2.04
N PRO A 171 -15.61 -0.53 0.95
CA PRO A 171 -15.60 0.63 0.06
C PRO A 171 -16.15 1.86 0.77
N ARG A 172 -15.69 3.02 0.32
CA ARG A 172 -16.13 4.32 0.84
C ARG A 172 -16.22 5.33 -0.29
N ILE A 173 -17.16 6.27 -0.22
CA ILE A 173 -17.21 7.35 -1.19
C ILE A 173 -16.16 8.41 -0.83
N TRP A 174 -15.28 8.70 -1.78
CA TRP A 174 -14.39 9.84 -1.71
C TRP A 174 -14.94 10.99 -2.54
N ASP A 175 -15.01 12.17 -1.92
CA ASP A 175 -15.35 13.42 -2.56
C ASP A 175 -14.12 14.37 -2.54
N PRO A 176 -13.64 14.84 -3.70
CA PRO A 176 -12.53 15.80 -3.77
C PRO A 176 -12.90 17.20 -3.25
N GLN A 177 -14.19 17.56 -3.18
CA GLN A 177 -14.73 18.90 -2.87
C GLN A 177 -15.38 19.00 -1.49
N ALA A 178 -15.75 17.88 -0.88
CA ALA A 178 -16.44 17.87 0.41
C ALA A 178 -15.71 16.99 1.42
N SER A 179 -15.82 17.36 2.70
CA SER A 179 -15.45 16.45 3.78
C SER A 179 -16.33 15.22 3.77
N ARG A 180 -15.89 14.15 4.44
CA ARG A 180 -16.78 13.05 4.78
C ARG A 180 -17.88 13.57 5.72
N THR A 181 -19.04 13.86 5.15
CA THR A 181 -20.30 13.98 5.89
C THR A 181 -20.91 12.57 5.94
N ASN A 182 -21.69 12.27 6.99
CA ASN A 182 -22.47 11.02 7.09
C ASN A 182 -23.50 10.93 5.95
N MET A 183 -23.02 10.61 4.76
CA MET A 183 -23.82 10.34 3.59
C MET A 183 -24.28 8.91 3.70
N LEU A 184 -25.59 8.69 3.69
CA LEU A 184 -26.15 7.34 3.65
C LEU A 184 -25.89 6.78 2.26
N VAL A 185 -25.08 5.74 2.19
CA VAL A 185 -24.70 5.07 0.95
C VAL A 185 -25.28 3.67 0.98
N ASN A 186 -25.99 3.28 -0.06
CA ASN A 186 -26.40 1.90 -0.25
C ASN A 186 -25.42 1.21 -1.20
N TYR A 187 -24.70 0.22 -0.70
CA TYR A 187 -23.77 -0.58 -1.51
C TYR A 187 -24.44 -1.86 -1.99
N SER A 188 -24.26 -2.17 -3.26
CA SER A 188 -24.76 -3.41 -3.85
C SER A 188 -23.79 -3.95 -4.89
N SER A 189 -23.93 -5.23 -5.22
CA SER A 189 -23.20 -5.86 -6.31
C SER A 189 -24.18 -6.68 -7.15
N PRO A 190 -24.26 -6.43 -8.47
CA PRO A 190 -25.25 -7.09 -9.33
C PRO A 190 -24.99 -8.59 -9.51
N SER A 191 -23.72 -8.99 -9.46
CA SER A 191 -23.29 -10.39 -9.51
C SER A 191 -22.15 -10.59 -8.54
N LEU A 192 -22.32 -11.52 -7.60
CA LEU A 192 -21.28 -11.93 -6.66
C LEU A 192 -21.02 -13.43 -6.81
N PRO A 193 -19.76 -13.86 -6.74
CA PRO A 193 -19.43 -15.25 -6.48
C PRO A 193 -20.11 -15.73 -5.20
N SER A 194 -20.49 -17.02 -5.15
CA SER A 194 -21.19 -17.63 -4.01
C SER A 194 -20.45 -17.50 -2.67
N TRP A 195 -19.14 -17.30 -2.71
CA TRP A 195 -18.30 -17.15 -1.53
C TRP A 195 -18.21 -15.72 -0.99
N LEU A 196 -18.72 -14.72 -1.70
CA LEU A 196 -18.75 -13.30 -1.31
C LEU A 196 -20.16 -12.85 -0.92
N SER A 197 -20.26 -12.04 0.13
CA SER A 197 -21.52 -11.41 0.52
C SER A 197 -21.29 -10.07 1.23
N TRP A 198 -22.30 -9.21 1.17
CA TRP A 198 -22.34 -7.94 1.89
C TRP A 198 -22.78 -8.16 3.33
N LYS A 199 -22.06 -7.55 4.27
CA LYS A 199 -22.44 -7.47 5.68
C LYS A 199 -21.96 -6.14 6.25
N ASP A 200 -22.88 -5.36 6.83
CA ASP A 200 -22.57 -4.09 7.48
C ASP A 200 -21.70 -3.14 6.61
N GLU A 201 -22.09 -2.97 5.33
CA GLU A 201 -21.35 -2.18 4.32
C GLU A 201 -19.95 -2.71 3.96
N VAL A 202 -19.60 -3.92 4.41
CA VAL A 202 -18.36 -4.61 4.10
C VAL A 202 -18.65 -5.80 3.18
N LEU A 203 -17.96 -5.86 2.05
CA LEU A 203 -17.97 -7.03 1.18
C LEU A 203 -16.94 -8.03 1.72
N SER A 204 -17.37 -9.24 2.09
CA SER A 204 -16.46 -10.24 2.66
C SER A 204 -16.83 -11.66 2.26
N GLY A 205 -15.86 -12.57 2.36
CA GLY A 205 -16.04 -13.95 1.94
C GLY A 205 -14.83 -14.83 2.16
N ILE A 206 -14.99 -16.13 1.97
CA ILE A 206 -13.88 -17.11 2.00
C ILE A 206 -13.96 -17.94 0.72
N PRO A 207 -13.03 -17.76 -0.24
CA PRO A 207 -13.08 -18.50 -1.50
C PRO A 207 -12.88 -20.00 -1.24
N THR A 208 -13.70 -20.79 -1.92
CA THR A 208 -13.65 -22.26 -1.91
C THR A 208 -12.54 -22.77 -2.84
N PRO A 209 -12.09 -24.03 -2.71
CA PRO A 209 -11.04 -24.59 -3.57
C PRO A 209 -11.36 -24.60 -5.07
N ASP A 210 -12.64 -24.61 -5.43
CA ASP A 210 -13.16 -24.55 -6.79
C ASP A 210 -13.44 -23.10 -7.28
N ALA A 211 -13.21 -22.10 -6.44
CA ALA A 211 -13.42 -20.71 -6.80
C ALA A 211 -12.46 -20.27 -7.93
N GLN A 212 -13.00 -19.55 -8.90
CA GLN A 212 -12.25 -19.02 -10.05
C GLN A 212 -12.03 -17.52 -9.92
N ASN A 213 -11.04 -17.02 -10.66
CA ASN A 213 -10.82 -15.59 -10.83
C ASN A 213 -12.11 -14.92 -11.31
N CYS A 214 -12.47 -13.81 -10.69
CA CYS A 214 -13.74 -13.15 -10.96
C CYS A 214 -13.59 -11.63 -10.95
N ASP A 215 -14.46 -10.96 -11.71
CA ASP A 215 -14.63 -9.52 -11.63
C ASP A 215 -15.80 -9.22 -10.71
N VAL A 216 -15.54 -8.40 -9.69
CA VAL A 216 -16.51 -7.98 -8.69
C VAL A 216 -16.86 -6.53 -8.94
N THR A 217 -18.09 -6.27 -9.35
CA THR A 217 -18.62 -4.91 -9.52
C THR A 217 -19.32 -4.48 -8.24
N VAL A 218 -18.88 -3.35 -7.69
CA VAL A 218 -19.52 -2.68 -6.57
C VAL A 218 -20.16 -1.40 -7.04
N GLU A 219 -21.44 -1.27 -6.71
CA GLU A 219 -22.28 -0.12 -6.98
C GLU A 219 -22.56 0.59 -5.66
N ALA A 220 -22.52 1.92 -5.68
CA ALA A 220 -22.88 2.76 -4.56
C ALA A 220 -23.92 3.78 -5.00
N ARG A 221 -25.07 3.77 -4.32
CA ARG A 221 -26.17 4.70 -4.53
C ARG A 221 -26.31 5.62 -3.32
N PHE A 222 -26.41 6.91 -3.57
CA PHE A 222 -26.53 7.92 -2.51
C PHE A 222 -27.33 9.12 -3.02
N VAL A 223 -27.91 9.90 -2.11
CA VAL A 223 -28.63 11.12 -2.44
C VAL A 223 -27.78 12.32 -2.11
N GLN A 224 -27.58 13.20 -3.08
CA GLN A 224 -26.90 14.47 -2.92
C GLN A 224 -27.79 15.61 -3.45
N GLU A 225 -27.99 16.64 -2.62
CA GLU A 225 -28.81 17.82 -3.00
C GLU A 225 -30.21 17.44 -3.52
N GLY A 226 -30.77 16.34 -3.02
CA GLY A 226 -32.08 15.80 -3.44
C GLY A 226 -32.05 14.97 -4.73
N LYS A 227 -30.88 14.77 -5.35
CA LYS A 227 -30.69 13.94 -6.54
C LYS A 227 -30.00 12.63 -6.20
N GLU A 228 -30.48 11.53 -6.75
CA GLU A 228 -29.80 10.23 -6.66
C GLU A 228 -28.55 10.24 -7.56
N GLU A 229 -27.40 9.95 -6.95
CA GLU A 229 -26.13 9.72 -7.63
C GLU A 229 -25.73 8.24 -7.53
N PHE A 230 -24.94 7.81 -8.51
CA PHE A 230 -24.51 6.43 -8.67
C PHE A 230 -23.02 6.35 -9.03
N LEU A 231 -22.29 5.48 -8.33
CA LEU A 231 -20.89 5.14 -8.63
C LEU A 231 -20.77 3.64 -8.82
N SER A 232 -19.92 3.23 -9.78
CA SER A 232 -19.62 1.82 -10.03
C SER A 232 -18.12 1.62 -10.14
N HIS A 233 -17.62 0.54 -9.56
CA HIS A 233 -16.21 0.14 -9.64
C HIS A 233 -16.10 -1.37 -9.75
N THR A 234 -15.35 -1.84 -10.75
CA THR A 234 -15.10 -3.26 -10.98
C THR A 234 -13.65 -3.58 -10.60
N VAL A 235 -13.49 -4.57 -9.72
CA VAL A 235 -12.18 -5.10 -9.33
C VAL A 235 -12.05 -6.54 -9.80
N ARG A 236 -10.90 -6.87 -10.39
CA ARG A 236 -10.52 -8.25 -10.67
C ARG A 236 -9.91 -8.90 -9.44
N VAL A 237 -10.52 -9.96 -8.95
CA VAL A 237 -10.05 -10.76 -7.82
C VAL A 237 -9.44 -12.06 -8.34
N THR A 238 -8.14 -12.25 -8.10
CA THR A 238 -7.42 -13.47 -8.42
C THR A 238 -7.50 -14.46 -7.26
N ILE A 239 -7.95 -15.69 -7.53
CA ILE A 239 -8.00 -16.76 -6.55
C ILE A 239 -6.65 -17.49 -6.52
N ALA A 240 -6.04 -17.55 -5.34
CA ALA A 240 -4.78 -18.24 -5.10
C ALA A 240 -4.99 -19.49 -4.21
N PRO A 241 -4.54 -20.70 -4.65
CA PRO A 241 -4.60 -21.91 -3.85
C PRO A 241 -3.72 -21.83 -2.58
N MET A 242 -4.20 -22.46 -1.50
CA MET A 242 -3.43 -22.51 -0.25
C MET A 242 -2.15 -23.36 -0.37
N ALA A 243 -2.07 -24.34 -1.28
CA ALA A 243 -0.95 -25.30 -1.44
C ALA A 243 0.43 -24.69 -1.79
N SER A 244 0.53 -23.36 -1.87
CA SER A 244 1.80 -22.62 -1.78
C SER A 244 2.31 -22.45 -0.33
N VAL A 245 1.66 -23.11 0.64
CA VAL A 245 2.05 -23.23 2.06
C VAL A 245 2.63 -24.62 2.35
N ASP A 246 3.85 -24.68 2.90
CA ASP A 246 4.44 -25.92 3.40
C ASP A 246 3.72 -26.32 4.70
N SER A 247 3.02 -27.47 4.68
CA SER A 247 2.08 -27.89 5.73
C SER A 247 2.77 -28.77 6.79
N THR A 248 3.76 -28.22 7.50
CA THR A 248 4.42 -28.90 8.64
C THR A 248 4.21 -28.23 10.00
N PHE A 249 3.38 -27.18 10.07
CA PHE A 249 3.06 -26.53 11.34
C PHE A 249 1.87 -27.20 12.03
N THR A 250 2.19 -28.12 12.95
CA THR A 250 1.25 -28.44 14.03
C THR A 250 1.11 -27.21 14.95
N PRO A 251 -0.11 -26.81 15.33
CA PRO A 251 -0.30 -25.75 16.31
C PRO A 251 0.19 -26.25 17.68
N SER A 252 1.25 -25.62 18.19
CA SER A 252 1.73 -25.85 19.55
C SER A 252 0.68 -25.37 20.56
N ARG A 253 -0.08 -26.32 21.13
CA ARG A 253 -0.87 -26.09 22.34
C ARG A 253 0.09 -25.80 23.48
N ARG A 254 0.20 -24.54 23.88
CA ARG A 254 0.81 -24.14 25.16
C ARG A 254 -0.19 -24.46 26.28
N PRO A 255 0.16 -25.27 27.30
CA PRO A 255 -0.62 -25.35 28.53
C PRO A 255 -0.43 -24.08 29.34
N SER A 256 -1.54 -23.43 29.68
CA SER A 256 -1.61 -22.28 30.58
C SER A 256 -1.25 -22.69 32.02
N LEU A 257 -0.33 -21.94 32.63
CA LEU A 257 0.08 -22.08 34.01
C LEU A 257 -0.89 -21.27 34.90
N VAL A 258 -1.95 -21.91 35.40
CA VAL A 258 -2.73 -21.45 36.56
C VAL A 258 -3.02 -22.70 37.39
N GLY A 259 -2.58 -22.70 38.64
CA GLY A 259 -2.55 -23.88 39.50
C GLY A 259 -3.93 -24.37 39.91
N ASP A 260 -4.03 -25.66 40.17
CA ASP A 260 -4.72 -26.11 41.36
C ASP A 260 -4.26 -27.49 41.84
N ILE A 261 -4.37 -27.64 43.15
CA ILE A 261 -3.85 -28.66 44.03
C ILE A 261 -4.71 -29.92 43.94
N GLN A 262 -4.15 -31.07 43.55
CA GLN A 262 -4.44 -32.40 44.13
C GLN A 262 -3.65 -33.55 43.49
N ASN A 263 -2.92 -34.24 44.36
CA ASN A 263 -2.47 -35.65 44.31
C ASN A 263 -1.12 -36.02 43.63
N PRO A 264 -0.31 -36.92 44.27
CA PRO A 264 1.14 -36.97 44.11
C PRO A 264 1.69 -38.23 43.41
N ARG A 265 3.01 -38.20 43.15
CA ARG A 265 3.92 -39.32 42.75
C ARG A 265 3.72 -39.80 41.30
N ARG A 266 4.76 -40.00 40.49
CA ARG A 266 6.01 -40.75 40.77
C ARG A 266 7.07 -40.34 39.74
N VAL A 267 8.23 -39.92 40.22
CA VAL A 267 9.46 -39.74 39.42
C VAL A 267 10.11 -41.11 39.30
N MET A 268 10.42 -41.56 38.08
CA MET A 268 11.49 -42.54 37.86
C MET A 268 12.26 -42.17 36.59
N SER A 269 13.50 -41.79 36.79
CA SER A 269 14.59 -41.76 35.82
C SER A 269 14.87 -43.17 35.30
N ASP A 270 15.37 -43.31 34.07
CA ASP A 270 16.03 -44.55 33.68
C ASP A 270 17.28 -44.31 32.82
N THR A 271 18.32 -45.07 33.17
CA THR A 271 19.68 -45.02 32.62
C THR A 271 19.96 -46.33 31.88
N VAL A 272 20.43 -46.20 30.64
CA VAL A 272 21.28 -47.08 29.81
C VAL A 272 21.54 -48.53 30.29
N VAL A 273 21.23 -49.53 29.45
CA VAL A 273 22.13 -50.67 29.09
C VAL A 273 21.81 -51.19 27.68
N ALA A 274 22.85 -51.52 26.91
CA ALA A 274 22.86 -52.07 25.56
C ALA A 274 22.89 -53.61 25.51
N GLN A 275 22.46 -54.22 24.40
CA GLN A 275 22.83 -55.58 23.91
C GLN A 275 22.49 -55.66 22.41
N SER A 276 23.46 -55.65 21.48
CA SER A 276 24.09 -56.80 20.78
C SER A 276 23.06 -57.77 20.16
N ASN A 277 23.01 -58.04 18.84
CA ASN A 277 24.02 -58.72 18.00
C ASN A 277 23.55 -58.73 16.48
N PRO A 278 24.19 -59.40 15.48
CA PRO A 278 24.92 -58.72 14.39
C PRO A 278 24.55 -59.26 12.94
N PRO A 279 25.45 -59.40 11.91
CA PRO A 279 25.31 -58.72 10.61
C PRO A 279 25.52 -59.61 9.34
N ARG A 280 25.74 -58.97 8.16
CA ARG A 280 26.27 -59.42 6.83
C ARG A 280 25.21 -59.44 5.72
N SER A 281 25.44 -58.95 4.49
CA SER A 281 26.66 -58.83 3.65
C SER A 281 26.52 -57.66 2.62
N VAL A 282 27.51 -56.76 2.45
CA VAL A 282 28.61 -56.68 1.42
C VAL A 282 28.18 -57.03 -0.02
N ALA A 283 28.51 -56.34 -1.12
CA ALA A 283 29.49 -55.29 -1.49
C ALA A 283 28.93 -54.59 -2.77
N THR A 284 29.36 -53.39 -3.21
CA THR A 284 30.64 -53.19 -3.91
C THR A 284 30.94 -51.70 -4.04
N ARG A 285 32.21 -51.37 -3.82
CA ARG A 285 32.88 -50.06 -3.77
C ARG A 285 33.56 -49.81 -5.11
N MET A 286 33.44 -48.60 -5.67
CA MET A 286 34.48 -48.00 -6.51
C MET A 286 34.58 -46.51 -6.21
N LEU A 287 35.77 -46.12 -5.76
CA LEU A 287 36.21 -44.76 -5.48
C LEU A 287 36.55 -44.04 -6.78
N ARG A 288 36.20 -42.76 -6.91
CA ARG A 288 37.03 -41.81 -7.65
C ARG A 288 36.94 -40.43 -7.02
N ALA A 289 38.03 -40.05 -6.34
CA ALA A 289 38.31 -38.68 -5.97
C ALA A 289 38.74 -37.91 -7.22
N GLN A 290 38.15 -36.75 -7.46
CA GLN A 290 38.72 -35.72 -8.33
C GLN A 290 38.49 -34.36 -7.67
N THR A 291 39.58 -33.83 -7.14
CA THR A 291 39.83 -32.43 -6.87
C THR A 291 39.77 -31.64 -8.17
N THR A 292 38.84 -30.70 -8.29
CA THR A 292 38.92 -29.59 -9.23
C THR A 292 38.61 -28.29 -8.48
N LEU A 293 39.65 -27.48 -8.32
CA LEU A 293 39.55 -26.05 -8.02
C LEU A 293 38.79 -25.40 -9.17
N ALA A 294 37.61 -24.83 -8.88
CA ALA A 294 36.89 -23.95 -9.79
C ALA A 294 36.57 -22.63 -9.07
N PRO A 295 36.57 -21.48 -9.79
CA PRO A 295 36.57 -20.16 -9.18
C PRO A 295 35.20 -19.81 -8.61
N ALA A 296 35.21 -19.02 -7.52
CA ALA A 296 34.02 -18.51 -6.85
C ALA A 296 33.13 -17.72 -7.81
N ALA A 297 32.03 -18.35 -8.24
CA ALA A 297 30.90 -17.64 -8.85
C ALA A 297 30.00 -17.05 -7.74
N PRO A 298 29.36 -15.88 -7.95
CA PRO A 298 28.49 -15.30 -6.94
C PRO A 298 27.26 -16.20 -6.77
N VAL A 299 27.02 -16.63 -5.54
CA VAL A 299 25.87 -17.49 -5.17
C VAL A 299 24.58 -16.67 -5.33
N VAL A 300 23.96 -16.72 -6.51
CA VAL A 300 22.57 -16.27 -6.71
C VAL A 300 21.68 -17.37 -6.15
N ALA A 301 20.82 -17.06 -5.18
CA ALA A 301 19.84 -18.02 -4.68
C ALA A 301 18.91 -18.42 -5.86
N PRO A 302 18.58 -19.72 -6.04
CA PRO A 302 17.61 -20.15 -7.05
C PRO A 302 16.30 -19.36 -6.89
N ASP A 303 15.74 -18.86 -7.99
CA ASP A 303 14.51 -18.04 -7.97
C ASP A 303 13.35 -18.72 -7.24
N SER A 304 13.29 -20.06 -7.26
CA SER A 304 12.33 -20.87 -6.50
C SER A 304 12.46 -20.72 -4.98
N GLN A 305 13.69 -20.62 -4.46
CA GLN A 305 13.95 -20.42 -3.03
C GLN A 305 13.57 -18.99 -2.60
N VAL A 306 13.84 -17.99 -3.45
CA VAL A 306 13.45 -16.59 -3.19
C VAL A 306 11.94 -16.47 -3.10
N VAL A 307 11.19 -17.10 -4.02
CA VAL A 307 9.72 -17.14 -3.97
C VAL A 307 9.22 -17.83 -2.71
N GLN A 308 9.84 -18.93 -2.29
CA GLN A 308 9.45 -19.65 -1.07
C GLN A 308 9.65 -18.79 0.19
N VAL A 309 10.78 -18.07 0.28
CA VAL A 309 11.09 -17.15 1.39
C VAL A 309 10.07 -16.02 1.46
N LEU A 310 9.80 -15.36 0.33
CA LEU A 310 8.88 -14.22 0.26
C LEU A 310 7.44 -14.63 0.57
N THR A 311 6.99 -15.77 0.02
CA THR A 311 5.66 -16.32 0.28
C THR A 311 5.49 -16.69 1.75
N SER A 312 6.49 -17.33 2.36
CA SER A 312 6.48 -17.67 3.79
C SER A 312 6.47 -16.42 4.68
N ALA A 313 7.22 -15.38 4.31
CA ALA A 313 7.21 -14.10 5.03
C ALA A 313 5.84 -13.39 4.92
N ALA A 314 5.25 -13.33 3.71
CA ALA A 314 3.94 -12.70 3.49
C ALA A 314 2.83 -13.34 4.32
N GLN A 315 2.86 -14.67 4.46
CA GLN A 315 1.89 -15.42 5.26
C GLN A 315 2.01 -15.12 6.75
N ARG A 316 3.22 -14.97 7.29
CA ARG A 316 3.42 -14.61 8.70
C ARG A 316 2.90 -13.21 9.01
N VAL A 317 3.14 -12.25 8.11
CA VAL A 317 2.55 -10.90 8.23
C VAL A 317 1.02 -10.96 8.18
N ALA A 318 0.44 -11.82 7.34
CA ALA A 318 -1.01 -12.00 7.28
C ALA A 318 -1.59 -12.55 8.60
N GLN A 319 -0.90 -13.50 9.25
CA GLN A 319 -1.31 -14.03 10.55
C GLN A 319 -1.18 -12.99 11.66
N GLU A 320 -0.13 -12.17 11.63
CA GLU A 320 0.09 -11.08 12.57
C GLU A 320 -0.99 -9.99 12.45
N ALA A 321 -1.33 -9.60 11.22
CA ALA A 321 -2.43 -8.67 10.95
C ALA A 321 -3.78 -9.21 11.47
N GLN A 322 -4.05 -10.51 11.29
CA GLN A 322 -5.26 -11.14 11.84
C GLN A 322 -5.27 -11.16 13.37
N SER A 323 -4.14 -11.45 14.02
CA SER A 323 -4.02 -11.41 15.47
C SER A 323 -4.26 -10.01 16.04
N GLN A 324 -3.79 -8.98 15.34
CA GLN A 324 -3.95 -7.58 15.74
C GLN A 324 -5.40 -7.10 15.63
N VAL A 325 -6.12 -7.52 14.58
CA VAL A 325 -7.55 -7.24 14.42
C VAL A 325 -8.40 -7.93 15.51
N VAL A 326 -8.02 -9.15 15.92
CA VAL A 326 -8.71 -9.88 17.00
C VAL A 326 -8.45 -9.24 18.37
N ALA A 327 -7.23 -8.74 18.60
CA ALA A 327 -6.85 -8.09 19.85
C ALA A 327 -7.49 -6.70 20.03
N SER A 328 -7.66 -5.95 18.95
CA SER A 328 -8.12 -4.56 18.98
C SER A 328 -9.09 -4.24 17.82
N PRO A 329 -10.37 -4.65 17.89
CA PRO A 329 -11.33 -4.51 16.79
C PRO A 329 -11.74 -3.06 16.48
N ASN A 330 -11.47 -2.09 17.36
CA ASN A 330 -11.88 -0.68 17.22
C ASN A 330 -10.77 0.29 16.79
N ASP A 331 -9.54 -0.19 16.60
CA ASP A 331 -8.39 0.67 16.28
C ASP A 331 -7.75 0.23 14.97
N VAL A 332 -8.18 0.85 13.86
CA VAL A 332 -7.49 0.74 12.56
C VAL A 332 -6.24 1.61 12.63
N GLY A 333 -5.29 1.20 13.47
CA GLY A 333 -4.09 1.96 13.77
C GLY A 333 -3.08 1.99 12.62
N PRO A 334 -2.06 2.86 12.72
CA PRO A 334 -0.95 2.93 11.75
C PRO A 334 -0.22 1.58 11.61
N GLU A 335 -0.27 0.75 12.65
CA GLU A 335 0.35 -0.58 12.70
C GLU A 335 -0.32 -1.58 11.74
N LEU A 336 -1.66 -1.60 11.69
CA LEU A 336 -2.39 -2.46 10.75
C LEU A 336 -2.13 -2.03 9.30
N GLN A 337 -1.99 -0.73 9.06
CA GLN A 337 -1.65 -0.19 7.74
C GLN A 337 -0.21 -0.56 7.33
N ALA A 338 0.73 -0.58 8.28
CA ALA A 338 2.09 -1.04 8.07
C ALA A 338 2.12 -2.55 7.75
N LEU A 339 1.41 -3.39 8.52
CA LEU A 339 1.30 -4.84 8.25
C LEU A 339 0.65 -5.12 6.89
N ALA A 340 -0.41 -4.40 6.54
CA ALA A 340 -1.04 -4.51 5.22
C ALA A 340 -0.05 -4.17 4.09
N LYS A 341 0.79 -3.14 4.27
CA LYS A 341 1.82 -2.80 3.28
C LYS A 341 2.91 -3.86 3.22
N GLN A 342 3.41 -4.35 4.36
CA GLN A 342 4.41 -5.42 4.40
C GLN A 342 3.90 -6.65 3.64
N GLN A 343 2.65 -7.06 3.89
CA GLN A 343 2.00 -8.18 3.19
C GLN A 343 1.91 -7.92 1.68
N HIS A 344 1.49 -6.71 1.29
CA HIS A 344 1.37 -6.33 -0.11
C HIS A 344 2.71 -6.40 -0.85
N VAL A 345 3.77 -5.82 -0.28
CA VAL A 345 5.12 -5.82 -0.88
C VAL A 345 5.62 -7.24 -1.09
N LEU A 346 5.55 -8.09 -0.06
CA LEU A 346 6.04 -9.47 -0.13
C LEU A 346 5.25 -10.30 -1.17
N THR A 347 3.93 -10.13 -1.22
CA THR A 347 3.05 -10.86 -2.16
C THR A 347 3.26 -10.44 -3.61
N VAL A 348 3.23 -9.12 -3.91
CA VAL A 348 3.43 -8.61 -5.28
C VAL A 348 4.79 -9.01 -5.83
N THR A 349 5.79 -9.02 -4.96
CA THR A 349 7.15 -9.40 -5.32
C THR A 349 7.28 -10.89 -5.61
N ALA A 350 6.69 -11.75 -4.78
CA ALA A 350 6.66 -13.20 -5.04
C ALA A 350 5.94 -13.51 -6.37
N GLN A 351 4.87 -12.78 -6.69
CA GLN A 351 4.14 -12.91 -7.95
C GLN A 351 4.99 -12.46 -9.15
N ALA A 352 5.68 -11.33 -9.06
CA ALA A 352 6.55 -10.85 -10.14
C ALA A 352 7.65 -11.86 -10.51
N ILE A 353 8.27 -12.51 -9.50
CA ILE A 353 9.28 -13.54 -9.72
C ILE A 353 8.64 -14.81 -10.31
N ASN A 354 7.47 -15.22 -9.83
CA ASN A 354 6.77 -16.40 -10.35
C ASN A 354 6.32 -16.20 -11.81
N SER A 355 5.85 -15.01 -12.17
CA SER A 355 5.53 -14.64 -13.55
C SER A 355 6.77 -14.64 -14.45
N LYS A 356 7.92 -14.19 -13.94
CA LYS A 356 9.20 -14.25 -14.66
C LYS A 356 9.70 -15.69 -14.86
N MET A 357 9.43 -16.60 -13.94
CA MET A 357 9.77 -18.03 -14.09
C MET A 357 8.82 -18.76 -15.06
N ALA A 358 7.56 -18.36 -15.12
CA ALA A 358 6.55 -18.98 -15.99
C ALA A 358 6.63 -18.51 -17.45
N ALA A 359 7.16 -17.30 -17.70
CA ALA A 359 7.38 -16.77 -19.03
C ALA A 359 8.89 -16.82 -19.36
N GLU A 360 9.32 -17.74 -20.21
CA GLU A 360 10.68 -17.74 -20.76
C GLU A 360 10.94 -16.42 -21.51
N ALA A 361 11.60 -15.48 -20.82
CA ALA A 361 12.38 -14.36 -21.36
C ALA A 361 11.76 -13.44 -22.43
N GLN A 362 10.44 -13.24 -22.49
CA GLN A 362 9.88 -12.13 -23.29
C GLN A 362 8.83 -11.30 -22.53
N ASP A 363 9.10 -10.00 -22.50
CA ASP A 363 8.25 -8.87 -22.12
C ASP A 363 7.81 -8.75 -20.63
N GLY A 364 8.79 -8.73 -19.72
CA GLY A 364 8.60 -8.17 -18.38
C GLY A 364 8.72 -6.64 -18.40
N THR A 365 7.75 -5.92 -17.83
CA THR A 365 7.84 -4.45 -17.64
C THR A 365 9.09 -4.08 -16.83
N SER A 366 9.72 -2.93 -17.11
CA SER A 366 10.94 -2.47 -16.40
C SER A 366 10.80 -2.46 -14.88
N GLN A 367 9.58 -2.22 -14.36
CA GLN A 367 9.27 -2.29 -12.93
C GLN A 367 9.27 -3.72 -12.38
N SER A 368 8.73 -4.71 -13.10
CA SER A 368 8.73 -6.12 -12.68
C SER A 368 10.15 -6.69 -12.58
N ASN A 369 11.01 -6.31 -13.53
CA ASN A 369 12.42 -6.69 -13.53
C ASN A 369 13.18 -6.06 -12.34
N ALA A 370 12.96 -4.77 -12.07
CA ALA A 370 13.55 -4.08 -10.93
C ALA A 370 13.07 -4.66 -9.59
N LEU A 371 11.80 -5.00 -9.47
CA LEU A 371 11.22 -5.60 -8.28
C LEU A 371 11.82 -6.99 -8.01
N THR A 372 11.94 -7.82 -9.05
CA THR A 372 12.57 -9.14 -8.96
C THR A 372 14.03 -9.03 -8.51
N ALA A 373 14.81 -8.11 -9.09
CA ALA A 373 16.20 -7.91 -8.72
C ALA A 373 16.36 -7.43 -7.27
N ALA A 374 15.56 -6.46 -6.83
CA ALA A 374 15.58 -5.96 -5.46
C ALA A 374 15.22 -7.06 -4.44
N ALA A 375 14.26 -7.91 -4.78
CA ALA A 375 13.83 -9.02 -3.94
C ALA A 375 14.91 -10.10 -3.75
N GLN A 376 15.58 -10.48 -4.84
CA GLN A 376 16.72 -11.40 -4.80
C GLN A 376 17.82 -10.86 -3.88
N GLN A 377 18.11 -9.55 -3.96
CA GLN A 377 19.11 -8.91 -3.09
C GLN A 377 18.71 -8.95 -1.62
N VAL A 378 17.46 -8.62 -1.29
CA VAL A 378 16.95 -8.68 0.10
C VAL A 378 17.07 -10.10 0.66
N VAL A 379 16.59 -11.11 -0.06
CA VAL A 379 16.63 -12.50 0.43
C VAL A 379 18.06 -12.99 0.59
N LEU A 380 18.96 -12.64 -0.34
CA LEU A 380 20.36 -13.01 -0.29
C LEU A 380 21.10 -12.35 0.89
N GLN A 381 20.83 -11.07 1.16
CA GLN A 381 21.40 -10.38 2.32
C GLN A 381 20.83 -10.89 3.63
N ALA A 382 19.52 -11.17 3.70
CA ALA A 382 18.89 -11.78 4.85
C ALA A 382 19.52 -13.16 5.16
N ALA A 383 19.81 -13.96 4.13
CA ALA A 383 20.51 -15.24 4.29
C ALA A 383 21.94 -15.07 4.84
N ARG A 384 22.66 -14.04 4.39
CA ARG A 384 24.00 -13.72 4.91
C ARG A 384 23.96 -13.29 6.37
N GLN A 385 23.00 -12.44 6.74
CA GLN A 385 22.82 -12.02 8.12
C GLN A 385 22.52 -13.20 9.03
N VAL A 386 21.58 -14.08 8.65
CA VAL A 386 21.27 -15.28 9.44
C VAL A 386 22.49 -16.19 9.61
N ALA A 387 23.32 -16.31 8.58
CA ALA A 387 24.58 -17.05 8.67
C ALA A 387 25.58 -16.39 9.64
N ALA A 388 25.70 -15.06 9.60
CA ALA A 388 26.55 -14.29 10.50
C ALA A 388 26.09 -14.41 11.96
N ASP A 389 24.80 -14.20 12.24
CA ASP A 389 24.21 -14.30 13.58
C ASP A 389 24.42 -15.68 14.20
N ARG A 390 24.28 -16.74 13.40
CA ARG A 390 24.57 -18.11 13.88
C ARG A 390 26.05 -18.35 14.13
N THR A 391 26.92 -17.76 13.34
CA THR A 391 28.37 -17.86 13.55
C THR A 391 28.76 -17.17 14.86
N VAL A 392 28.21 -15.99 15.14
CA VAL A 392 28.40 -15.28 16.41
C VAL A 392 27.82 -16.07 17.59
N ALA A 393 26.64 -16.66 17.43
CA ALA A 393 26.02 -17.50 18.46
C ALA A 393 26.85 -18.76 18.76
N ALA A 394 27.41 -19.42 17.74
CA ALA A 394 28.25 -20.60 17.91
C ALA A 394 29.59 -20.29 18.61
N VAL A 395 30.22 -19.16 18.27
CA VAL A 395 31.43 -18.67 18.94
C VAL A 395 31.14 -18.32 20.40
N SER A 396 30.01 -17.66 20.66
CA SER A 396 29.58 -17.30 22.03
C SER A 396 29.24 -18.53 22.89
N ALA A 397 28.80 -19.62 22.26
CA ALA A 397 28.50 -20.90 22.91
C ALA A 397 29.73 -21.81 23.07
N GLY A 398 30.92 -21.39 22.61
CA GLY A 398 32.16 -22.16 22.73
C GLY A 398 32.22 -23.44 21.87
N ILE A 399 31.40 -23.54 20.82
CA ILE A 399 31.33 -24.72 19.95
C ILE A 399 32.23 -24.51 18.71
N PRO A 400 33.19 -25.40 18.42
CA PRO A 400 34.04 -25.28 17.23
C PRO A 400 33.22 -25.47 15.93
N PRO A 401 33.50 -24.69 14.87
CA PRO A 401 32.69 -24.65 13.65
C PRO A 401 32.66 -25.98 12.87
N SER A 402 33.53 -26.93 13.19
CA SER A 402 33.67 -28.21 12.49
C SER A 402 32.78 -29.35 13.00
N GLN A 403 31.97 -29.16 14.07
CA GLN A 403 31.17 -30.25 14.67
C GLN A 403 29.69 -29.91 14.96
N SER A 404 29.16 -28.82 14.41
CA SER A 404 27.76 -28.43 14.63
C SER A 404 26.82 -28.98 13.54
N PRO A 405 25.81 -29.82 13.84
CA PRO A 405 24.72 -30.11 12.90
C PRO A 405 23.83 -28.87 12.61
N ALA A 406 24.10 -27.71 13.23
CA ALA A 406 23.35 -26.46 13.11
C ALA A 406 23.79 -25.52 11.95
N SER A 407 24.68 -25.97 11.07
CA SER A 407 25.28 -25.16 9.98
C SER A 407 24.33 -24.79 8.83
N GLN A 408 23.11 -25.31 8.77
CA GLN A 408 22.22 -25.08 7.63
C GLN A 408 21.28 -23.91 7.90
N VAL A 409 21.52 -22.79 7.20
CA VAL A 409 20.58 -21.67 7.12
C VAL A 409 19.28 -22.18 6.50
N THR A 410 18.17 -22.11 7.24
CA THR A 410 16.88 -22.62 6.74
C THR A 410 16.08 -21.51 6.08
N VAL A 411 15.21 -21.86 5.14
CA VAL A 411 14.23 -20.94 4.52
C VAL A 411 13.39 -20.22 5.58
N LYS A 412 13.11 -20.89 6.70
CA LYS A 412 12.40 -20.30 7.84
C LYS A 412 13.19 -19.15 8.46
N ASP A 413 14.48 -19.34 8.70
CA ASP A 413 15.33 -18.29 9.31
C ASP A 413 15.46 -17.09 8.36
N VAL A 414 15.73 -17.35 7.07
CA VAL A 414 15.86 -16.32 6.03
C VAL A 414 14.55 -15.54 5.86
N SER A 415 13.42 -16.23 5.89
CA SER A 415 12.12 -15.56 5.77
C SER A 415 11.79 -14.73 7.01
N VAL A 416 12.27 -15.08 8.21
CA VAL A 416 12.10 -14.25 9.42
C VAL A 416 12.92 -12.97 9.29
N ALA A 417 14.19 -13.08 8.92
CA ALA A 417 15.05 -11.93 8.67
C ALA A 417 14.50 -11.04 7.53
N THR A 418 13.99 -11.65 6.46
CA THR A 418 13.36 -10.94 5.33
C THR A 418 12.12 -10.17 5.78
N GLN A 419 11.22 -10.80 6.55
CA GLN A 419 10.05 -10.12 7.12
C GLN A 419 10.48 -8.93 7.98
N SER A 420 11.44 -9.13 8.89
CA SER A 420 11.87 -8.09 9.83
C SER A 420 12.45 -6.87 9.11
N ALA A 421 13.29 -7.10 8.09
CA ALA A 421 13.85 -6.03 7.28
C ALA A 421 12.78 -5.27 6.48
N VAL A 422 11.79 -5.99 5.93
CA VAL A 422 10.66 -5.36 5.23
C VAL A 422 9.77 -4.57 6.19
N ALA A 423 9.55 -5.06 7.42
CA ALA A 423 8.82 -4.34 8.45
C ALA A 423 9.50 -3.02 8.82
N GLN A 424 10.80 -3.05 9.14
CA GLN A 424 11.60 -1.86 9.42
C GLN A 424 11.62 -0.89 8.23
N ALA A 425 11.73 -1.41 7.00
CA ALA A 425 11.68 -0.58 5.81
C ALA A 425 10.33 0.13 5.65
N VAL A 426 9.21 -0.58 5.85
CA VAL A 426 7.85 -0.01 5.79
C VAL A 426 7.66 1.07 6.85
N ASP A 427 8.21 0.91 8.05
CA ASP A 427 8.16 1.94 9.10
C ASP A 427 8.97 3.19 8.71
N MET A 428 10.13 3.01 8.05
CA MET A 428 10.99 4.12 7.64
C MET A 428 10.47 4.89 6.42
N VAL A 429 9.98 4.20 5.39
CA VAL A 429 9.50 4.86 4.15
C VAL A 429 7.99 5.12 4.16
N GLY A 430 7.27 4.54 5.11
CA GLY A 430 5.83 4.66 5.27
C GLY A 430 5.01 3.76 4.35
N PRO A 431 3.72 3.52 4.69
CA PRO A 431 2.87 2.53 4.02
C PRO A 431 2.46 2.93 2.59
N LEU A 432 2.65 4.18 2.19
CA LEU A 432 2.30 4.71 0.86
C LEU A 432 3.47 4.65 -0.15
N SER A 433 4.62 4.12 0.25
CA SER A 433 5.81 4.02 -0.61
C SER A 433 5.70 2.89 -1.64
N SER A 434 6.45 2.97 -2.75
CA SER A 434 6.42 1.93 -3.78
C SER A 434 7.11 0.64 -3.29
N GLU A 435 6.71 -0.50 -3.83
CA GLU A 435 7.21 -1.82 -3.45
C GLU A 435 8.73 -1.91 -3.66
N VAL A 436 9.22 -1.33 -4.76
CA VAL A 436 10.66 -1.25 -5.06
C VAL A 436 11.39 -0.38 -4.03
N ASP A 437 10.83 0.75 -3.62
CA ASP A 437 11.46 1.62 -2.61
C ASP A 437 11.53 0.92 -1.24
N VAL A 438 10.50 0.15 -0.86
CA VAL A 438 10.51 -0.66 0.37
C VAL A 438 11.61 -1.71 0.31
N LEU A 439 11.71 -2.49 -0.77
CA LEU A 439 12.72 -3.54 -0.89
C LEU A 439 14.15 -2.99 -0.97
N MET A 440 14.37 -1.87 -1.67
CA MET A 440 15.68 -1.22 -1.70
C MET A 440 16.09 -0.71 -0.31
N THR A 441 15.14 -0.20 0.46
CA THR A 441 15.40 0.22 1.85
C THR A 441 15.69 -0.99 2.75
N ALA A 442 14.91 -2.07 2.62
CA ALA A 442 15.15 -3.32 3.35
C ALA A 442 16.53 -3.90 3.03
N SER A 443 16.95 -3.88 1.76
CA SER A 443 18.28 -4.29 1.31
C SER A 443 19.38 -3.43 1.96
N SER A 444 19.22 -2.11 1.96
CA SER A 444 20.18 -1.21 2.63
C SER A 444 20.29 -1.48 4.13
N LEU A 445 19.18 -1.81 4.81
CA LEU A 445 19.18 -2.13 6.26
C LEU A 445 19.92 -3.44 6.55
N LEU A 446 19.64 -4.48 5.78
CA LEU A 446 20.33 -5.77 5.90
C LEU A 446 21.83 -5.63 5.63
N GLN A 447 22.21 -4.79 4.65
CA GLN A 447 23.61 -4.52 4.34
C GLN A 447 24.34 -3.80 5.48
N GLN A 448 23.69 -2.85 6.16
CA GLN A 448 24.26 -2.16 7.33
C GLN A 448 24.44 -3.09 8.54
N GLN A 449 23.57 -4.09 8.70
CA GLN A 449 23.65 -5.05 9.80
C GLN A 449 24.70 -6.15 9.57
N THR A 450 25.22 -6.28 8.35
CA THR A 450 26.23 -7.28 7.97
C THR A 450 27.65 -6.70 7.90
N GLN A 451 27.81 -5.37 8.02
CA GLN A 451 29.10 -4.69 8.16
C GLN A 451 29.45 -4.52 9.64
#